data_AF-A0A5C4TE29-F1
#
_entry.id   AF-A0A5C4TE29-F1
#
_cell.length_a   1.000
_cell.length_b   1.000
_cell.length_c   1.000
_cell.angle_alpha   90.00
_cell.angle_beta   90.00
_cell.angle_gamma   90.00
#
_symmetry.space_group_name_H-M   'P 1'
#
loop_
_entity.id
_entity.type
_entity.pdbx_description
1 polymer ?
#
loop_
_entity_poly.entity_id
_entity_poly.type
_entity_poly.pdbx_seq_one_letter_code
_entity_poly.pdbx_strand_id
1 'polypeptide(L)' 'MSHYNGLHVEIEQMKKKLERTVKEYMYNFRHPEVVELSQQLDRLIVKMMRYSR' A
#
# COMPACT_ATOMS: atom_id res chain seq x y z
N MET A 1 7.18 22.93 4.34
CA MET A 1 5.98 22.08 4.51
C MET A 1 5.78 21.29 3.22
N SER A 2 6.09 19.97 3.13
CA SER A 2 5.58 19.12 2.00
C SER A 2 6.00 17.63 1.98
N HIS A 3 6.80 17.08 2.90
CA HIS A 3 7.20 15.66 2.80
C HIS A 3 6.12 14.65 3.23
N TYR A 4 5.13 15.06 4.01
CA TYR A 4 4.07 14.17 4.52
C TYR A 4 2.95 13.89 3.53
N ASN A 5 2.64 14.84 2.65
CA ASN A 5 1.54 14.69 1.69
C ASN A 5 1.87 13.67 0.59
N GLY A 6 3.13 13.55 0.18
CA GLY A 6 3.54 12.60 -0.86
C GLY A 6 3.38 11.15 -0.43
N LEU A 7 3.88 10.80 0.77
CA LEU A 7 3.77 9.44 1.33
C LEU A 7 2.31 9.04 1.58
N HIS A 8 1.47 9.96 2.04
CA HIS A 8 0.06 9.68 2.25
C HIS A 8 -0.67 9.40 0.93
N VAL A 9 -0.39 10.19 -0.12
CA VAL A 9 -0.95 9.97 -1.46
C VAL A 9 -0.47 8.64 -2.05
N GLU A 10 0.81 8.29 -1.90
CA GLU A 10 1.33 6.99 -2.35
C GLU A 10 0.66 5.82 -1.64
N ILE A 11 0.45 5.89 -0.33
CA ILE A 11 -0.25 4.85 0.45
C ILE A 11 -1.69 4.70 -0.05
N GLU A 12 -2.41 5.81 -0.27
CA GLU A 12 -3.79 5.75 -0.75
C GLU A 12 -3.90 5.22 -2.19
N GLN A 13 -2.95 5.57 -3.06
CA GLN A 13 -2.87 4.98 -4.40
C GLN A 13 -2.58 3.48 -4.34
N MET A 14 -1.67 3.06 -3.47
CA MET A 14 -1.28 1.67 -3.33
C MET A 14 -2.39 0.82 -2.71
N LYS A 15 -3.17 1.37 -1.75
CA LYS A 15 -4.41 0.74 -1.26
C LYS A 15 -5.43 0.53 -2.37
N LYS A 16 -5.70 1.54 -3.19
CA LYS A 16 -6.63 1.40 -4.34
C LYS A 16 -6.15 0.36 -5.34
N LYS A 17 -4.84 0.29 -5.58
CA LYS A 17 -4.24 -0.74 -6.45
C LYS A 17 -4.43 -2.13 -5.86
N LEU A 18 -4.11 -2.32 -4.58
CA LEU A 18 -4.34 -3.58 -3.87
C LEU A 18 -5.81 -4.00 -3.92
N GLU A 19 -6.74 -3.08 -3.67
CA GLU A 19 -8.18 -3.38 -3.71
C GLU A 19 -8.63 -3.85 -5.11
N ARG A 20 -8.16 -3.19 -6.17
CA ARG A 20 -8.43 -3.62 -7.56
C ARG A 20 -7.84 -4.99 -7.85
N THR A 21 -6.57 -5.19 -7.49
CA THR A 21 -5.88 -6.47 -7.72
C THR A 21 -6.52 -7.62 -6.95
N VAL A 22 -6.93 -7.40 -5.70
CA VAL A 22 -7.71 -8.36 -4.91
C VAL A 22 -9.04 -8.67 -5.61
N LYS A 23 -9.75 -7.67 -6.14
CA LYS A 23 -11.01 -7.89 -6.89
C LYS A 23 -10.79 -8.67 -8.19
N GLU A 24 -9.73 -8.37 -8.94
CA GLU A 24 -9.35 -9.08 -10.16
C GLU A 24 -9.02 -10.55 -9.89
N TYR A 25 -8.36 -10.83 -8.76
CA TYR A 25 -8.04 -12.19 -8.32
C TYR A 25 -9.10 -12.84 -7.43
N MET A 26 -10.37 -12.41 -7.51
CA MET A 26 -11.49 -13.01 -6.77
C MET A 26 -11.28 -13.07 -5.24
N TYR A 27 -10.69 -12.03 -4.68
CA TYR A 27 -10.31 -11.94 -3.27
C TYR A 27 -9.30 -13.00 -2.82
N ASN A 28 -8.47 -13.51 -3.74
CA ASN A 28 -7.38 -14.39 -3.40
C ASN A 28 -6.22 -13.62 -2.74
N PHE A 29 -6.28 -13.48 -1.42
CA PHE A 29 -5.23 -12.84 -0.63
C PHE A 29 -3.89 -13.58 -0.61
N ARG A 30 -3.86 -14.83 -1.12
CA ARG A 30 -2.64 -15.62 -1.27
C ARG A 30 -2.05 -15.51 -2.67
N HIS A 31 -2.69 -14.78 -3.58
CA HIS A 31 -2.13 -14.56 -4.90
C HIS A 31 -0.78 -13.83 -4.76
N PRO A 32 0.29 -14.29 -5.43
CA PRO A 32 1.62 -13.72 -5.27
C PRO A 32 1.64 -12.21 -5.48
N GLU A 33 0.89 -11.68 -6.45
CA GLU A 33 0.80 -10.23 -6.68
C GLU A 33 0.06 -9.47 -5.57
N VAL A 34 -0.98 -10.08 -4.98
CA VAL A 34 -1.71 -9.47 -3.86
C VAL A 34 -0.82 -9.42 -2.61
N VAL A 35 -0.08 -10.50 -2.36
CA VAL A 35 0.88 -10.59 -1.25
C VAL A 35 2.00 -9.57 -1.46
N GLU A 36 2.55 -9.46 -2.66
CA GLU A 36 3.61 -8.51 -2.98
C GLU A 36 3.15 -7.06 -2.80
N LEU A 37 1.97 -6.71 -3.32
CA LEU A 37 1.37 -5.38 -3.14
C LEU A 37 1.09 -5.08 -1.66
N SER A 38 0.62 -6.07 -0.90
CA SER A 38 0.41 -5.93 0.54
C SER A 38 1.72 -5.67 1.29
N GLN A 39 2.80 -6.38 0.97
CA GLN A 39 4.12 -6.16 1.56
C GLN A 39 4.74 -4.81 1.17
N GLN A 40 4.48 -4.32 -0.05
CA GLN A 40 4.91 -2.99 -0.47
C GLN A 40 4.16 -1.90 0.32
N LEU A 41 2.85 -2.07 0.50
CA LEU A 41 2.01 -1.15 1.28
C LEU A 41 2.46 -1.10 2.76
N ASP A 42 2.73 -2.25 3.36
CA ASP A 42 3.21 -2.34 4.75
C ASP A 42 4.53 -1.60 4.95
N ARG A 43 5.48 -1.74 4.00
CA ARG A 43 6.75 -1.01 4.03
C ARG A 43 6.56 0.50 3.98
N LEU A 44 5.61 0.99 3.17
CA LEU A 44 5.29 2.42 3.11
C LEU A 44 4.65 2.93 4.40
N ILE A 45 3.75 2.15 5.01
CA ILE A 45 3.13 2.50 6.29
C ILE A 45 4.19 2.58 7.39
N VAL A 46 5.08 1.59 7.49
CA VAL A 46 6.19 1.60 8.46
C VAL A 46 7.10 2.80 8.21
N LYS A 47 7.39 3.12 6.95
CA LYS A 47 8.17 4.30 6.58
C LYS A 47 7.48 5.58 7.06
N MET A 48 6.18 5.73 6.81
CA MET A 48 5.37 6.87 7.29
C MET A 48 5.41 6.99 8.81
N MET A 49 5.21 5.89 9.54
CA MET A 49 5.26 5.87 11.01
C MET A 49 6.62 6.30 11.55
N ARG A 50 7.72 5.92 10.89
CA ARG A 50 9.07 6.35 11.27
C ARG A 50 9.32 7.83 11.03
N TYR A 51 8.78 8.40 9.96
CA TYR A 51 8.96 9.83 9.65
C TYR A 51 8.04 10.72 10.51
N SER A 52 6.90 10.21 10.97
CA SER A 52 5.93 10.92 11.82
C SER A 52 6.34 11.04 13.31
N ARG A 53 7.56 10.66 13.66
CA ARG A 53 8.10 10.68 15.02
C ARG A 53 9.11 11.81 15.19
#